data_AF-A0A9X3SVY0-F1
#
_entry.id   AF-A0A9X3SVY0-F1
#
_cell.length_a   1.000
_cell.length_b   1.000
_cell.length_c   1.000
_cell.angle_alpha   90.00
_cell.angle_beta   90.00
_cell.angle_gamma   90.00
#
_symmetry.space_group_name_H-M   'P 1'
#
loop_
_entity.id
_entity.type
_entity.pdbx_description
1 polymer ?
#
loop_
_entity_poly.entity_id
_entity_poly.type
_entity_poly.pdbx_seq_one_letter_code
_entity_poly.pdbx_strand_id
1 'polypeptide(L)'
;MSDAYSPVPELNLLKAFQDRTGPVFYSEGFELHAYGEDAGLGTWSEDPEFVSRFIPFANATGSGSNYAFWRCDDRPDVADLPIAFIGDEGDLYIVARNLLELLQLLTIDNEWLEPDFVEQHTGAHVEYVAWLDETFGLRPPEDARALRDLSKEDDARFQAWLGRFGIE
;
A
#
# COMPACT_ATOMS: atom_id res chain seq x y z
N MET A 1 -19.84 -9.29 17.00
CA MET A 1 -19.05 -9.43 15.76
C MET A 1 -18.51 -8.06 15.47
N SER A 2 -17.21 -7.94 15.17
CA SER A 2 -16.63 -6.65 14.86
C SER A 2 -17.15 -6.20 13.49
N ASP A 3 -17.89 -5.09 13.44
CA ASP A 3 -18.27 -4.42 12.18
C ASP A 3 -17.08 -3.66 11.55
N ALA A 4 -15.85 -3.95 12.00
CA ALA A 4 -14.64 -3.33 11.49
C ALA A 4 -14.29 -3.84 10.09
N TYR A 5 -13.81 -2.92 9.25
CA TYR A 5 -13.37 -3.18 7.88
C TYR A 5 -12.14 -4.10 7.83
N SER A 6 -11.23 -3.97 8.79
CA SER A 6 -9.98 -4.73 8.85
C SER A 6 -9.58 -5.02 10.31
N PRO A 7 -8.80 -6.08 10.60
CA PRO A 7 -8.13 -6.23 11.89
C PRO A 7 -7.06 -5.14 12.15
N VAL A 8 -6.64 -4.39 11.13
CA VAL A 8 -5.65 -3.30 11.22
C VAL A 8 -6.35 -1.99 11.61
N PRO A 9 -6.11 -1.42 12.81
CA PRO A 9 -6.78 -0.19 13.27
C PRO A 9 -6.64 1.00 12.31
N GLU A 10 -5.45 1.19 11.75
CA GLU A 10 -5.11 2.28 10.82
C GLU A 10 -5.95 2.21 9.54
N LEU A 11 -6.21 1.00 9.01
CA LEU A 11 -7.09 0.81 7.86
C LEU A 11 -8.55 1.14 8.17
N ASN A 12 -9.00 0.91 9.41
CA ASN A 12 -10.35 1.33 9.81
C ASN A 12 -10.46 2.86 9.89
N LEU A 13 -9.41 3.55 10.35
CA LEU A 13 -9.35 5.01 10.35
C LEU A 13 -9.35 5.56 8.91
N LEU A 14 -8.56 4.97 8.02
CA LEU A 14 -8.53 5.34 6.60
C LEU A 14 -9.88 5.10 5.92
N LYS A 15 -10.53 3.96 6.21
CA LYS A 15 -11.86 3.66 5.69
C LYS A 15 -12.91 4.68 6.14
N ALA A 16 -12.87 5.07 7.42
CA ALA A 16 -13.76 6.11 7.95
C ALA A 16 -13.48 7.49 7.31
N PHE A 17 -12.22 7.81 7.02
CA PHE A 17 -11.86 9.00 6.25
C PHE A 17 -12.48 8.96 4.85
N GLN A 18 -12.29 7.86 4.11
CA GLN A 18 -12.87 7.65 2.77
C GLN A 18 -14.39 7.78 2.75
N ASP A 19 -15.06 7.16 3.71
CA ASP A 19 -16.53 7.20 3.79
C ASP A 19 -17.06 8.61 4.02
N ARG A 20 -16.28 9.45 4.69
CA ARG A 20 -16.60 10.87 4.94
C ARG A 20 -16.36 11.74 3.71
N THR A 21 -15.29 11.49 2.95
CA THR A 21 -14.96 12.28 1.75
C THR A 21 -15.84 11.92 0.56
N GLY A 22 -16.39 10.70 0.52
CA GLY A 22 -17.25 10.24 -0.56
C GLY A 22 -16.44 9.72 -1.77
N PRO A 23 -17.02 9.69 -2.99
CA PRO A 23 -16.45 9.01 -4.16
C PRO A 23 -15.33 9.81 -4.85
N VAL A 24 -14.53 10.54 -4.08
CA VAL A 24 -13.43 11.36 -4.58
C VAL A 24 -12.10 10.75 -4.16
N PHE A 25 -11.14 10.73 -5.08
CA PHE A 25 -9.78 10.31 -4.78
C PHE A 25 -9.07 11.35 -3.90
N TYR A 26 -8.17 10.85 -3.07
CA TYR A 26 -7.23 11.63 -2.25
C TYR A 26 -5.75 11.28 -2.53
N SER A 27 -5.54 10.16 -3.23
CA SER A 27 -4.32 9.81 -3.93
C SER A 27 -4.73 9.20 -5.26
N GLU A 28 -4.16 9.66 -6.36
CA GLU A 28 -4.41 9.12 -7.71
C GLU A 28 -4.25 7.59 -7.73
N GLY A 29 -5.24 6.90 -8.31
CA GLY A 29 -5.25 5.43 -8.44
C GLY A 29 -5.52 4.64 -7.16
N PHE A 30 -5.44 5.25 -5.98
CA PHE A 30 -5.60 4.56 -4.70
C PHE A 30 -7.07 4.35 -4.33
N GLU A 31 -7.45 3.12 -4.02
CA GLU A 31 -8.77 2.81 -3.46
C GLU A 31 -8.73 1.57 -2.56
N LEU A 32 -9.27 1.67 -1.35
CA LEU A 32 -9.50 0.49 -0.50
C LEU A 32 -10.54 -0.46 -1.11
N HIS A 33 -10.20 -1.75 -1.21
CA HIS A 33 -11.13 -2.83 -1.57
C HIS A 33 -11.34 -3.77 -0.36
N ALA A 34 -11.97 -4.94 -0.51
CA ALA A 34 -12.17 -5.81 0.66
C ALA A 34 -10.83 -6.33 1.22
N TYR A 35 -10.66 -6.29 2.54
CA TYR A 35 -9.44 -6.76 3.19
C TYR A 35 -9.22 -8.26 2.96
N GLY A 36 -8.04 -8.62 2.44
CA GLY A 36 -7.67 -9.99 2.09
C GLY A 36 -8.35 -10.52 0.82
N GLU A 37 -8.98 -9.66 0.02
CA GLU A 37 -9.49 -10.02 -1.31
C GLU A 37 -8.35 -10.42 -2.24
N ASP A 38 -8.63 -11.28 -3.23
CA ASP A 38 -7.63 -11.71 -4.19
C ASP A 38 -7.17 -10.54 -5.06
N ALA A 39 -5.86 -10.30 -5.10
CA ALA A 39 -5.21 -9.28 -5.91
C ALA A 39 -4.62 -9.85 -7.22
N GLY A 40 -5.13 -10.99 -7.69
CA GLY A 40 -4.64 -11.65 -8.90
C GLY A 40 -3.30 -12.36 -8.70
N LEU A 41 -2.94 -12.73 -7.47
CA LEU A 41 -1.65 -13.35 -7.14
C LEU A 41 -1.42 -14.69 -7.87
N GLY A 42 -2.49 -15.37 -8.28
CA GLY A 42 -2.40 -16.60 -9.07
C GLY A 42 -1.77 -16.42 -10.45
N THR A 43 -1.67 -15.19 -10.98
CA THR A 43 -0.94 -14.92 -12.23
C THR A 43 0.58 -14.96 -12.04
N TRP A 44 1.05 -14.80 -10.81
CA TRP A 44 2.47 -14.83 -10.44
C TRP A 44 2.94 -16.22 -10.02
N SER A 45 2.16 -16.88 -9.16
CA SER A 45 2.41 -18.25 -8.73
C SER A 45 1.16 -18.87 -8.13
N GLU A 46 0.89 -20.13 -8.47
CA GLU A 46 -0.19 -20.92 -7.86
C GLU A 46 0.26 -21.62 -6.55
N ASP A 47 1.51 -21.43 -6.11
CA ASP A 47 2.03 -22.03 -4.89
C ASP A 47 1.31 -21.46 -3.65
N PRO A 48 0.66 -22.29 -2.81
CA PRO A 48 -0.01 -21.83 -1.60
C PRO A 48 0.93 -21.12 -0.61
N GLU A 49 2.21 -21.47 -0.55
CA GLU A 49 3.21 -20.77 0.28
C GLU A 49 3.42 -19.33 -0.22
N PHE A 50 3.34 -19.09 -1.53
CA PHE A 50 3.42 -17.77 -2.12
C PHE A 50 2.16 -16.95 -1.81
N VAL A 51 0.99 -17.47 -2.20
CA VAL A 51 -0.29 -16.73 -2.10
C VAL A 51 -0.63 -16.38 -0.65
N SER A 52 -0.40 -17.30 0.29
CA SER A 52 -0.70 -17.10 1.72
C SER A 52 0.16 -16.04 2.41
N ARG A 53 1.24 -15.56 1.76
CA ARG A 53 2.13 -14.53 2.30
C ARG A 53 1.67 -13.11 2.01
N PHE A 54 0.61 -12.93 1.23
CA PHE A 54 0.05 -11.62 0.93
C PHE A 54 -1.30 -11.41 1.59
N ILE A 55 -1.53 -10.19 2.05
CA ILE A 55 -2.84 -9.75 2.53
C ILE A 55 -3.21 -8.46 1.78
N PRO A 56 -3.89 -8.55 0.64
CA PRO A 56 -4.26 -7.38 -0.14
C PRO A 56 -5.28 -6.49 0.58
N PHE A 57 -5.27 -5.19 0.29
CA PHE A 57 -6.20 -4.25 0.92
C PHE A 57 -6.55 -3.01 0.08
N ALA A 58 -5.80 -2.68 -0.96
CA ALA A 58 -6.08 -1.52 -1.80
C ALA A 58 -5.63 -1.71 -3.24
N ASN A 59 -6.31 -1.04 -4.18
CA ASN A 59 -5.79 -0.76 -5.50
C ASN A 59 -4.63 0.24 -5.38
N ALA A 60 -3.58 0.02 -6.15
CA ALA A 60 -2.41 0.89 -6.22
C ALA A 60 -2.45 1.84 -7.42
N THR A 61 -3.11 1.44 -8.50
CA THR A 61 -3.25 2.20 -9.75
C THR A 61 -4.66 2.09 -10.29
N GLY A 62 -5.02 2.95 -11.25
CA GLY A 62 -6.27 2.80 -11.99
C GLY A 62 -6.29 1.63 -12.98
N SER A 63 -5.14 1.00 -13.26
CA SER A 63 -5.00 -0.08 -14.25
C SER A 63 -5.28 -1.48 -13.67
N GLY A 64 -5.15 -1.66 -12.35
CA GLY A 64 -5.40 -2.93 -11.67
C GLY A 64 -4.25 -3.44 -10.81
N SER A 65 -3.21 -2.63 -10.58
CA SER A 65 -2.18 -2.95 -9.58
C SER A 65 -2.76 -2.87 -8.16
N ASN A 66 -2.15 -3.59 -7.21
CA ASN A 66 -2.65 -3.70 -5.83
C ASN A 66 -1.55 -3.48 -4.79
N TYR A 67 -1.96 -3.04 -3.60
CA TYR A 67 -1.15 -3.05 -2.39
C TYR A 67 -1.56 -4.21 -1.47
N ALA A 68 -0.55 -4.88 -0.92
CA ALA A 68 -0.74 -5.96 0.04
C ALA A 68 0.30 -5.91 1.15
N PHE A 69 -0.08 -6.33 2.35
CA PHE A 69 0.91 -6.65 3.38
C PHE A 69 1.65 -7.92 2.98
N TRP A 70 2.98 -7.89 3.04
CA TRP A 70 3.81 -9.08 2.87
C TRP A 70 4.18 -9.67 4.24
N ARG A 71 3.64 -10.85 4.56
CA ARG A 71 3.96 -11.63 5.77
C ARG A 71 5.36 -12.25 5.70
N CYS A 72 6.39 -11.41 5.75
CA CYS A 72 7.79 -11.84 5.74
C CYS A 72 8.21 -12.66 6.96
N ASP A 73 7.51 -12.49 8.09
CA ASP A 73 7.72 -13.21 9.34
C ASP A 73 6.41 -13.35 10.13
N ASP A 74 6.50 -13.86 11.37
CA ASP A 74 5.36 -14.17 12.24
C ASP A 74 5.02 -13.04 13.22
N ARG A 75 5.45 -11.79 12.95
CA ARG A 75 5.10 -10.66 13.83
C ARG A 75 3.57 -10.54 13.97
N PRO A 76 3.06 -10.22 15.18
CA PRO A 76 1.63 -10.20 15.43
C PRO A 76 0.96 -8.97 14.82
N ASP A 77 1.68 -7.85 14.73
CA ASP A 77 1.16 -6.60 14.19
C ASP A 77 1.29 -6.58 12.67
N VAL A 78 0.13 -6.60 12.00
CA VAL A 78 0.06 -6.56 10.54
C VAL A 78 0.41 -5.17 10.00
N ALA A 79 0.15 -4.10 10.76
CA ALA A 79 0.45 -2.73 10.33
C ALA A 79 1.96 -2.50 10.13
N ASP A 80 2.77 -3.23 10.89
CA ASP A 80 4.24 -3.22 10.85
C ASP A 80 4.84 -4.09 9.73
N LEU A 81 4.03 -4.80 8.94
CA LEU A 81 4.52 -5.60 7.83
C LEU A 81 4.85 -4.71 6.62
N PRO A 82 5.90 -5.05 5.84
CA PRO A 82 6.18 -4.36 4.59
C PRO A 82 4.99 -4.41 3.62
N ILE A 83 4.82 -3.35 2.85
CA ILE A 83 3.80 -3.26 1.82
C ILE A 83 4.43 -3.64 0.47
N ALA A 84 3.88 -4.67 -0.15
CA ALA A 84 4.18 -5.05 -1.51
C ALA A 84 3.28 -4.29 -2.50
N PHE A 85 3.87 -3.80 -3.58
CA PHE A 85 3.19 -3.40 -4.80
C PHE A 85 3.10 -4.63 -5.71
N ILE A 86 1.89 -4.97 -6.14
CA ILE A 86 1.58 -6.08 -7.05
C ILE A 86 1.11 -5.47 -8.36
N GLY A 87 2.02 -5.38 -9.33
CA GLY A 87 1.79 -4.76 -10.62
C GLY A 87 1.00 -5.66 -11.56
N ASP A 88 0.05 -5.08 -12.28
CA ASP A 88 -0.67 -5.73 -13.38
C ASP A 88 0.17 -5.82 -14.68
N GLU A 89 1.27 -5.06 -14.75
CA GLU A 89 2.22 -5.06 -15.86
C GLU A 89 3.50 -5.89 -15.58
N GLY A 90 3.55 -6.63 -14.47
CA GLY A 90 4.66 -7.54 -14.16
C GLY A 90 5.73 -6.96 -13.25
N ASP A 91 5.42 -5.94 -12.45
CA ASP A 91 6.29 -5.45 -11.37
C ASP A 91 5.84 -5.98 -10.01
N LEU A 92 6.76 -6.53 -9.20
CA LEU A 92 6.47 -7.00 -7.85
C LEU A 92 7.62 -6.62 -6.91
N TYR A 93 7.38 -5.64 -6.03
CA TYR A 93 8.42 -5.08 -5.15
C TYR A 93 7.85 -4.54 -3.84
N ILE A 94 8.72 -4.23 -2.86
CA ILE A 94 8.32 -3.58 -1.61
C ILE A 94 8.34 -2.06 -1.78
N VAL A 95 7.19 -1.42 -1.59
CA VAL A 95 7.02 0.04 -1.74
C VAL A 95 7.27 0.79 -0.43
N ALA A 96 6.93 0.19 0.71
CA ALA A 96 7.00 0.80 2.03
C ALA A 96 7.31 -0.25 3.12
N ARG A 97 7.98 0.14 4.21
CA ARG A 97 8.33 -0.81 5.29
C ARG A 97 7.16 -1.15 6.20
N ASN A 98 6.11 -0.34 6.18
CA ASN A 98 4.89 -0.50 6.97
C ASN A 98 3.75 0.34 6.35
N LEU A 99 2.55 0.18 6.91
CA LEU A 99 1.37 0.91 6.43
C LEU A 99 1.52 2.43 6.55
N LEU A 100 2.07 2.93 7.66
CA LEU A 100 2.18 4.37 7.89
C LEU A 100 3.10 5.06 6.87
N GLU A 101 4.17 4.40 6.46
CA GLU A 101 5.03 4.87 5.38
C GLU A 101 4.32 4.89 4.03
N LEU A 102 3.49 3.89 3.73
CA LEU A 102 2.66 3.93 2.52
C LEU A 102 1.72 5.14 2.58
N LEU A 103 1.02 5.37 3.70
CA LEU A 103 0.12 6.52 3.83
C LEU A 103 0.87 7.85 3.66
N GLN A 104 2.10 7.93 4.16
CA GLN A 104 2.95 9.08 3.91
C GLN A 104 3.32 9.24 2.42
N LEU A 105 3.56 8.15 1.70
CA LEU A 105 3.83 8.21 0.25
C LEU A 105 2.60 8.61 -0.57
N LEU A 106 1.38 8.22 -0.14
CA LEU A 106 0.13 8.59 -0.82
C LEU A 106 -0.13 10.12 -0.79
N THR A 107 0.57 10.88 0.06
CA THR A 107 0.53 12.35 -0.01
C THR A 107 1.24 12.92 -1.24
N ILE A 108 1.89 12.08 -2.06
CA ILE A 108 2.40 12.51 -3.36
C ILE A 108 1.25 12.64 -4.36
N ASP A 109 0.20 11.83 -4.20
CA ASP A 109 -1.01 11.90 -5.02
C ASP A 109 -0.73 11.74 -6.52
N ASN A 110 0.08 10.74 -6.79
CA ASN A 110 0.34 10.19 -8.11
C ASN A 110 0.49 8.66 -7.96
N GLU A 111 -0.04 7.89 -8.91
CA GLU A 111 -0.04 6.42 -8.82
C GLU A 111 1.37 5.81 -8.83
N TRP A 112 2.34 6.50 -9.44
CA TRP A 112 3.75 6.12 -9.46
C TRP A 112 4.50 6.62 -8.22
N LEU A 113 3.82 7.34 -7.31
CA LEU A 113 4.36 8.07 -6.16
C LEU A 113 5.65 8.81 -6.50
N GLU A 114 5.60 9.55 -7.61
CA GLU A 114 6.67 10.39 -8.12
C GLU A 114 6.21 11.86 -8.13
N PRO A 115 6.76 12.72 -7.25
CA PRO A 115 6.25 14.09 -7.06
C PRO A 115 6.44 14.98 -8.28
N ASP A 116 7.42 14.68 -9.14
CA ASP A 116 7.70 15.46 -10.34
C ASP A 116 6.62 15.31 -11.43
N PHE A 117 5.73 14.31 -11.31
CA PHE A 117 4.63 14.07 -12.25
C PHE A 117 3.28 14.66 -11.80
N VAL A 118 3.25 15.38 -10.68
CA VAL A 118 2.01 15.96 -10.14
C VAL A 118 1.77 17.34 -10.75
N GLU A 119 0.86 17.42 -11.72
CA GLU A 119 0.39 18.71 -12.25
C GLU A 119 -0.75 19.29 -11.41
N GLN A 120 -1.66 18.44 -10.94
CA GLN A 120 -2.83 18.78 -10.14
C GLN A 120 -3.15 17.67 -9.16
N HIS A 121 -3.56 18.06 -7.95
CA HIS A 121 -3.97 17.11 -6.93
C HIS A 121 -5.43 16.66 -7.09
N THR A 122 -5.70 15.44 -6.64
CA THR A 122 -7.04 14.86 -6.54
C THR A 122 -7.91 15.62 -5.53
N GLY A 123 -9.23 15.46 -5.67
CA GLY A 123 -10.22 16.32 -5.03
C GLY A 123 -10.19 16.35 -3.50
N ALA A 124 -9.80 15.25 -2.85
CA ALA A 124 -9.71 15.14 -1.40
C ALA A 124 -8.27 15.11 -0.86
N HIS A 125 -7.30 15.47 -1.69
CA HIS A 125 -5.88 15.40 -1.35
C HIS A 125 -5.53 16.28 -0.13
N VAL A 126 -5.99 17.54 -0.11
CA VAL A 126 -5.69 18.48 0.97
C VAL A 126 -6.29 17.98 2.29
N GLU A 127 -7.53 17.47 2.26
CA GLU A 127 -8.17 16.86 3.43
C GLU A 127 -7.43 15.62 3.92
N TYR A 128 -6.86 14.83 3.01
CA TYR A 128 -6.07 13.66 3.35
C TYR A 128 -4.77 14.02 4.05
N VAL A 129 -4.03 14.99 3.53
CA VAL A 129 -2.79 15.47 4.16
C VAL A 129 -3.06 16.03 5.56
N ALA A 130 -4.14 16.81 5.72
CA ALA A 130 -4.54 17.32 7.03
C ALA A 130 -4.94 16.19 8.00
N TRP A 131 -5.75 15.25 7.53
CA TRP A 131 -6.16 14.08 8.32
C TRP A 131 -4.97 13.23 8.76
N LEU A 132 -3.97 13.04 7.89
CA LEU A 132 -2.79 12.25 8.17
C LEU A 132 -1.93 12.86 9.30
N ASP A 133 -1.74 14.18 9.27
CA ASP A 133 -1.02 14.92 10.33
C ASP A 133 -1.83 14.92 11.65
N GLU A 134 -3.14 15.15 11.59
CA GLU A 134 -4.01 15.15 12.78
C GLU A 134 -4.13 13.78 13.45
N THR A 135 -4.15 12.70 12.66
CA THR A 135 -4.40 11.34 13.15
C THR A 135 -3.13 10.63 13.59
N PHE A 136 -2.04 10.81 12.83
CA PHE A 136 -0.78 10.07 13.03
C PHE A 136 0.43 10.97 13.25
N GLY A 137 0.30 12.29 13.12
CA GLY A 137 1.44 13.22 13.18
C GLY A 137 2.38 13.09 11.98
N LEU A 138 1.87 12.56 10.86
CA LEU A 138 2.64 12.31 9.65
C LEU A 138 2.35 13.39 8.61
N ARG A 139 3.43 13.95 8.06
CA ARG A 139 3.39 14.99 7.03
C ARG A 139 3.90 14.42 5.70
N PRO A 140 3.63 15.09 4.57
CA PRO A 140 4.24 14.73 3.31
C PRO A 140 5.76 14.61 3.44
N PRO A 141 6.40 13.62 2.80
CA PRO A 141 7.82 13.43 2.92
C PRO A 141 8.57 14.61 2.29
N GLU A 142 9.59 15.12 2.99
CA GLU A 142 10.48 16.15 2.42
C GLU A 142 11.25 15.63 1.21
N ASP A 143 11.58 14.32 1.22
CA ASP A 143 12.22 13.61 0.14
C ASP A 143 11.58 12.22 -0.01
N ALA A 144 10.66 12.11 -0.97
CA ALA A 144 9.96 10.87 -1.31
C ALA A 144 10.91 9.74 -1.72
N ARG A 145 12.01 10.08 -2.39
CA ARG A 145 13.00 9.11 -2.84
C ARG A 145 13.80 8.58 -1.67
N ALA A 146 14.22 9.44 -0.76
CA ALA A 146 14.89 9.02 0.47
C ALA A 146 13.98 8.13 1.34
N LEU A 147 12.68 8.42 1.41
CA LEU A 147 11.72 7.58 2.12
C LEU A 147 11.61 6.18 1.49
N ARG A 148 11.43 6.10 0.16
CA ARG A 148 11.42 4.83 -0.58
C ARG A 148 12.72 4.04 -0.43
N ASP A 149 13.85 4.74 -0.40
CA ASP A 149 15.17 4.12 -0.23
C ASP A 149 15.31 3.36 1.09
N LEU A 150 14.50 3.69 2.11
CA LEU A 150 14.47 2.94 3.37
C LEU A 150 13.93 1.51 3.18
N SER A 151 13.06 1.29 2.19
CA SER A 151 12.46 -0.02 1.90
C SER A 151 13.40 -0.97 1.14
N LYS A 152 14.58 -0.52 0.69
CA LYS A 152 15.50 -1.31 -0.15
C LYS A 152 15.96 -2.62 0.49
N GLU A 153 16.16 -2.64 1.80
CA GLU A 153 16.57 -3.87 2.50
C GLU A 153 15.42 -4.89 2.55
N ASP A 154 14.20 -4.43 2.79
CA ASP A 154 13.01 -5.29 2.75
C ASP A 154 12.71 -5.76 1.32
N ASP A 155 12.90 -4.89 0.32
CA ASP A 155 12.78 -5.25 -1.09
C ASP A 155 13.82 -6.30 -1.51
N ALA A 156 15.09 -6.13 -1.15
CA ALA A 156 16.11 -7.14 -1.44
C ALA A 156 15.78 -8.51 -0.79
N ARG A 157 15.23 -8.49 0.44
CA ARG A 157 14.74 -9.71 1.11
C ARG A 157 13.55 -10.32 0.36
N PHE A 158 12.65 -9.47 -0.14
CA PHE A 158 11.48 -9.87 -0.91
C PHE A 158 11.87 -10.51 -2.24
N GLN A 159 12.75 -9.88 -3.02
CA GLN A 159 13.28 -10.43 -4.27
C GLN A 159 13.98 -11.79 -4.06
N ALA A 160 14.78 -11.92 -3.01
CA ALA A 160 15.39 -13.21 -2.65
C ALA A 160 14.35 -14.28 -2.30
N TRP A 161 13.23 -13.89 -1.68
CA TRP A 161 12.12 -14.79 -1.38
C TRP A 161 11.33 -15.16 -2.65
N LEU A 162 11.06 -14.22 -3.55
CA LEU A 162 10.42 -14.44 -4.86
C LEU A 162 11.19 -15.43 -5.71
N GLY A 163 12.53 -15.37 -5.71
CA GLY A 163 13.38 -16.30 -6.44
C GLY A 163 13.21 -17.77 -6.05
N ARG A 164 12.64 -18.07 -4.86
CA ARG A 164 12.28 -19.45 -4.47
C ARG A 164 11.13 -20.03 -5.29
N PHE A 165 10.32 -19.17 -5.91
CA PHE A 165 9.18 -19.52 -6.75
C PHE A 165 9.48 -19.35 -8.25
N GLY A 166 10.70 -18.95 -8.62
CA GLY A 166 11.08 -18.69 -10.00
C GLY A 166 10.53 -17.39 -10.58
N ILE A 167 10.18 -16.44 -9.71
CA ILE A 167 9.78 -15.07 -10.07
C ILE A 167 11.06 -14.21 -10.08
N GLU A 168 11.30 -13.50 -11.18
CA GLU A 168 12.45 -12.62 -11.41
C GLU A 168 12.04 -11.15 -11.47
#